data_AF-A0A2K9DXW8-F1
#
_entry.id   AF-A0A2K9DXW8-F1
#
_cell.length_a   1.000
_cell.length_b   1.000
_cell.length_c   1.000
_cell.angle_alpha   90.00
_cell.angle_beta   90.00
_cell.angle_gamma   90.00
#
_symmetry.space_group_name_H-M   'P 1'
#
loop_
_entity.id
_entity.type
_entity.pdbx_description
1 polymer ?
#
loop_
_entity_poly.entity_id
_entity_poly.type
_entity_poly.pdbx_seq_one_letter_code
_entity_poly.pdbx_strand_id
1 'polypeptide(L)'
;MRAKITTTIEEALLNKAKALAKQEGLSGANAIIERALELYFTSIQSEVWEKSLSSGWIKKLVLKRDSILYENIKCRKTMENCRPDDYTPESLKAKGWKKV
;
A
#
# COMPACT_ATOMS: atom_id res chain seq x y z
N MET A 1 19.74 8.89 -15.44
CA MET A 1 20.86 9.51 -14.69
C MET A 1 20.62 9.24 -13.20
N ARG A 2 21.61 8.76 -12.43
CA ARG A 2 21.46 8.55 -10.98
C ARG A 2 22.00 9.76 -10.21
N ALA A 3 21.32 10.14 -9.13
CA ALA A 3 21.76 11.21 -8.24
C ALA A 3 22.31 10.60 -6.93
N LYS A 4 23.43 11.13 -6.43
CA LYS A 4 23.95 10.78 -5.10
C LYS A 4 23.34 11.74 -4.08
N ILE A 5 22.75 11.19 -3.03
CA ILE A 5 22.18 11.95 -1.92
C ILE A 5 22.92 11.54 -0.65
N THR A 6 23.32 12.53 0.15
CA THR A 6 23.81 12.31 1.52
C THR A 6 22.71 12.76 2.47
N THR A 7 22.25 11.88 3.35
CA THR A 7 21.21 12.19 4.33
C THR A 7 21.44 11.37 5.60
N THR A 8 20.75 11.73 6.67
CA THR A 8 20.72 10.98 7.93
C THR A 8 19.41 10.23 8.05
N ILE A 9 19.46 8.97 8.48
CA ILE A 9 18.29 8.12 8.75
C ILE A 9 18.49 7.48 10.12
N GLU A 10 17.42 7.33 10.89
CA GLU A 10 17.48 6.62 12.17
C GLU A 10 18.06 5.20 12.00
N GLU A 11 18.98 4.83 12.89
CA GLU A 11 19.68 3.56 12.81
C GLU A 11 18.73 2.36 12.83
N ALA A 12 17.70 2.41 13.68
CA ALA A 12 16.69 1.36 13.76
C ALA A 12 15.94 1.16 12.43
N LEU A 13 15.65 2.25 11.72
CA LEU A 13 14.98 2.20 10.42
C LEU A 13 15.92 1.65 9.34
N LEU A 14 17.18 2.08 9.34
CA LEU A 14 18.20 1.54 8.44
C LEU A 14 18.41 0.04 8.64
N ASN A 15 18.44 -0.42 9.89
CA ASN A 15 18.60 -1.84 10.22
C ASN A 15 17.40 -2.68 9.74
N LYS A 16 16.17 -2.17 9.89
CA LYS A 16 14.98 -2.80 9.30
C LYS A 16 15.08 -2.91 7.78
N ALA A 17 15.49 -1.83 7.10
CA ALA A 17 15.65 -1.83 5.65
C ALA A 17 16.72 -2.84 5.18
N LYS A 18 17.84 -2.95 5.89
CA LYS A 18 18.89 -3.97 5.60
C LYS A 18 18.36 -5.39 5.77
N ALA A 19 17.62 -5.66 6.86
CA ALA A 19 17.04 -6.99 7.11
C ALA A 19 16.05 -7.38 6.01
N LEU A 20 15.19 -6.45 5.60
CA LEU A 20 14.23 -6.68 4.52
C LEU A 20 14.93 -6.90 3.17
N ALA A 21 15.94 -6.10 2.85
CA ALA A 21 16.72 -6.28 1.64
C ALA A 21 17.35 -7.69 1.58
N LYS A 22 17.87 -8.19 2.71
CA LYS A 22 18.41 -9.56 2.80
C LYS A 22 17.33 -10.62 2.58
N GLN A 23 16.16 -10.46 3.20
CA GLN A 23 15.04 -11.37 3.04
C GLN A 23 14.54 -11.45 1.59
N GLU A 24 14.55 -10.32 0.88
CA GLU A 24 14.11 -10.21 -0.52
C GLU A 24 15.23 -10.48 -1.55
N GLY A 25 16.46 -10.78 -1.12
CA GLY A 25 17.59 -11.03 -2.02
C GLY A 25 18.08 -9.79 -2.79
N LEU A 26 17.88 -8.60 -2.22
CA LEU A 26 18.25 -7.31 -2.82
C LEU A 26 19.67 -6.89 -2.44
N SER A 27 20.26 -5.99 -3.24
CA SER A 27 21.65 -5.52 -3.11
C SER A 27 21.94 -4.72 -1.84
N GLY A 28 20.92 -4.20 -1.14
CA GLY A 28 21.08 -3.50 0.13
C GLY A 28 19.92 -2.58 0.47
N ALA A 29 20.06 -1.84 1.56
CA ALA A 29 19.01 -0.96 2.09
C ALA A 29 18.55 0.12 1.09
N ASN A 30 19.43 0.57 0.19
CA ASN A 30 19.08 1.57 -0.82
C ASN A 30 17.96 1.11 -1.76
N ALA A 31 17.88 -0.19 -2.10
CA ALA A 31 16.78 -0.71 -2.92
C ALA A 31 15.43 -0.59 -2.22
N ILE A 32 15.41 -0.82 -0.90
CA ILE A 32 14.20 -0.64 -0.06
C ILE A 32 13.85 0.84 0.06
N ILE A 33 14.85 1.71 0.25
CA ILE A 33 14.66 3.16 0.36
C ILE A 33 14.12 3.73 -0.95
N GLU A 34 14.67 3.34 -2.10
CA GLU A 34 14.19 3.75 -3.43
C GLU A 34 12.73 3.34 -3.63
N ARG A 35 12.38 2.08 -3.33
CA ARG A 35 10.99 1.60 -3.40
C ARG A 35 10.06 2.36 -2.45
N ALA A 36 10.51 2.67 -1.24
CA ALA A 36 9.73 3.45 -0.28
C ALA A 36 9.49 4.88 -0.79
N LEU A 37 10.50 5.52 -1.40
CA LEU A 37 10.36 6.84 -2.00
C LEU A 37 9.41 6.83 -3.20
N GLU A 38 9.49 5.81 -4.07
CA GLU A 38 8.53 5.64 -5.17
C GLU A 38 7.10 5.51 -4.66
N LEU A 39 6.88 4.70 -3.62
CA LEU A 39 5.57 4.58 -2.97
C LEU A 39 5.11 5.90 -2.33
N TYR A 40 6.03 6.64 -1.72
CA TYR A 40 5.73 7.94 -1.11
C TYR A 40 5.32 8.98 -2.16
N PHE A 41 6.08 9.11 -3.25
CA PHE A 41 5.77 10.08 -4.31
C PHE A 41 4.53 9.69 -5.12
N THR A 42 4.27 8.40 -5.32
CA THR A 42 3.03 7.94 -5.97
C THR A 42 1.81 8.14 -5.08
N SER A 43 1.94 7.97 -3.76
CA SER A 43 0.84 8.18 -2.81
C SER A 43 0.55 9.64 -2.51
N ILE A 44 1.55 10.53 -2.45
CA ILE A 44 1.34 11.98 -2.23
C ILE A 44 0.66 12.67 -3.41
N GLN A 45 0.86 12.18 -4.63
CA GLN A 45 0.16 12.70 -5.81
C GLN A 45 -1.26 12.16 -5.93
N SER A 46 -1.76 11.44 -4.92
CA SER A 46 -3.08 10.85 -4.89
C SER A 46 -3.99 11.63 -3.94
N GLU A 47 -4.96 12.38 -4.46
CA GLU A 47 -6.04 12.93 -3.63
C GLU A 47 -7.19 11.92 -3.57
N VAL A 48 -7.65 11.59 -2.35
CA VAL A 48 -8.76 10.65 -2.15
C VAL A 48 -9.99 11.40 -1.69
N TRP A 49 -11.06 11.28 -2.46
CA TRP A 49 -12.36 11.89 -2.18
C TRP A 49 -13.41 10.80 -2.00
N GLU A 50 -14.25 10.94 -0.99
CA GLU A 50 -15.34 10.00 -0.72
C GLU A 50 -16.67 10.72 -0.59
N LYS A 51 -17.71 10.16 -1.21
CA LYS A 51 -19.09 10.62 -1.09
C LYS A 51 -19.98 9.45 -0.68
N SER A 52 -20.42 9.49 0.57
CA SER A 52 -21.46 8.59 1.08
C SER A 52 -22.81 8.95 0.47
N LEU A 53 -23.56 7.93 0.04
CA LEU A 53 -24.90 8.07 -0.53
C LEU A 53 -25.95 7.57 0.47
N SER A 54 -27.15 8.13 0.40
CA SER A 54 -28.29 7.70 1.22
C SER A 54 -28.70 6.24 0.99
N SER A 55 -28.31 5.66 -0.15
CA SER A 55 -28.51 4.24 -0.48
C SER A 55 -27.55 3.29 0.24
N GLY A 56 -26.62 3.80 1.06
CA GLY A 56 -25.58 3.00 1.74
C GLY A 56 -24.32 2.76 0.92
N TRP A 57 -24.31 3.17 -0.36
CA TRP A 57 -23.13 3.10 -1.23
C TRP A 57 -22.16 4.25 -0.95
N ILE A 58 -20.88 4.01 -1.23
CA ILE A 58 -19.81 5.01 -1.17
C ILE A 58 -19.20 5.13 -2.56
N LYS A 59 -19.16 6.34 -3.11
CA LYS A 59 -18.35 6.67 -4.27
C LYS A 59 -16.97 7.11 -3.79
N LYS A 60 -15.92 6.43 -4.23
CA LYS A 60 -14.53 6.80 -3.94
C LYS A 60 -13.84 7.20 -5.22
N LEU A 61 -13.18 8.35 -5.20
CA LEU A 61 -12.40 8.91 -6.29
C LEU A 61 -10.96 9.06 -5.82
N VAL A 62 -10.02 8.50 -6.57
CA VAL A 62 -8.59 8.73 -6.34
C VAL A 62 -8.05 9.48 -7.55
N LEU A 63 -7.74 10.75 -7.36
CA LEU A 63 -7.09 11.58 -8.36
C LEU A 63 -5.60 11.32 -8.29
N LYS A 64 -5.03 10.71 -9.33
CA LYS A 64 -3.59 10.58 -9.50
C LYS A 64 -3.13 11.64 -10.51
N ARG A 65 -1.83 11.91 -10.57
CA ARG A 65 -1.24 12.92 -11.47
C ARG A 65 -1.76 12.85 -12.92
N ASP A 66 -1.80 11.65 -13.50
CA ASP A 66 -2.15 11.45 -14.91
C ASP A 66 -3.39 10.55 -15.11
N SER A 67 -4.07 10.18 -14.02
CA SER A 67 -5.22 9.26 -14.12
C SER A 67 -6.19 9.42 -12.96
N ILE A 68 -7.41 8.93 -13.15
CA ILE A 68 -8.44 8.89 -12.13
C ILE A 68 -8.84 7.44 -11.91
N LEU A 69 -8.87 7.01 -10.66
CA LEU A 69 -9.51 5.76 -10.26
C LEU A 69 -10.87 6.08 -9.63
N TYR A 70 -11.92 5.47 -10.18
CA TYR A 70 -13.28 5.58 -9.66
C TYR A 70 -13.74 4.22 -9.14
N GLU A 71 -14.20 4.19 -7.89
CA GLU A 71 -14.70 2.99 -7.22
C GLU A 71 -16.11 3.23 -6.68
N ASN A 72 -16.97 2.23 -6.79
CA ASN A 72 -18.31 2.24 -6.20
C ASN A 72 -18.43 1.10 -5.19
N ILE A 73 -18.47 1.45 -3.91
CA ILE A 73 -18.33 0.52 -2.79
C ILE A 73 -19.69 0.37 -2.14
N LYS A 74 -20.26 -0.84 -2.18
CA LYS A 74 -21.59 -1.12 -1.62
C LYS A 74 -21.66 -0.92 -0.11
N CYS A 75 -20.58 -1.26 0.58
CA CYS A 75 -20.49 -1.23 2.02
C CYS A 75 -19.01 -1.23 2.42
N ARG A 76 -18.62 -0.36 3.35
CA ARG A 76 -17.30 -0.40 4.00
C ARG A 76 -17.51 -0.61 5.49
N LYS A 77 -16.95 -1.69 6.02
CA LYS A 77 -16.99 -2.02 7.44
C LYS A 77 -15.63 -2.56 7.86
N THR A 78 -15.15 -2.10 9.00
CA THR A 78 -14.07 -2.79 9.73
C THR A 78 -14.73 -3.85 10.59
N MET A 79 -14.25 -5.09 10.51
CA MET A 79 -14.74 -6.18 11.36
C MET A 79 -13.75 -6.41 12.50
N GLU A 80 -14.27 -6.40 13.72
CA GLU A 80 -13.53 -6.81 14.92
C GLU A 80 -13.76 -8.32 15.18
N ASN A 81 -12.85 -8.97 15.90
CA ASN A 81 -12.94 -10.40 16.25
C ASN A 81 -12.95 -11.37 15.04
N CYS A 82 -12.14 -11.08 14.02
CA CYS A 82 -11.93 -11.97 12.88
C CYS A 82 -11.11 -13.20 13.28
N ARG A 83 -11.46 -14.40 12.79
CA ARG A 83 -10.61 -15.59 12.90
C ARG A 83 -9.48 -15.51 11.87
N PRO A 84 -8.19 -15.44 12.26
CA PRO A 84 -7.09 -15.22 11.31
C PRO A 84 -7.01 -16.27 10.19
N ASP A 85 -7.30 -17.54 10.51
CA ASP A 85 -7.23 -18.67 9.57
C ASP A 85 -8.19 -18.54 8.37
N ASP A 86 -9.29 -17.79 8.55
CA ASP A 86 -10.26 -17.51 7.49
C ASP A 86 -9.74 -16.53 6.43
N TYR A 87 -8.63 -15.84 6.71
CA TYR A 87 -8.07 -14.75 5.90
C TYR A 87 -6.62 -15.03 5.46
N THR A 88 -6.16 -16.29 5.51
CA THR A 88 -4.92 -16.69 4.85
C THR A 88 -5.05 -16.53 3.32
N PRO A 89 -3.92 -16.36 2.59
CA PRO A 89 -3.96 -16.26 1.12
C PRO A 89 -4.70 -17.42 0.45
N GLU A 90 -4.57 -18.63 0.98
CA GLU A 90 -5.20 -19.86 0.49
C GLU A 90 -6.72 -19.81 0.73
N SER A 91 -7.15 -19.49 1.96
CA SER A 91 -8.56 -19.34 2.33
C SER A 91 -9.24 -18.25 1.51
N LEU A 92 -8.57 -17.12 1.29
CA LEU A 92 -9.09 -16.01 0.48
C LEU A 92 -9.25 -16.41 -0.98
N LYS A 93 -8.25 -17.06 -1.58
CA LYS A 93 -8.33 -17.58 -2.96
C LYS A 93 -9.47 -18.59 -3.11
N ALA A 94 -9.62 -19.52 -2.17
CA ALA A 94 -10.71 -20.49 -2.16
C ALA A 94 -12.10 -19.82 -2.07
N LYS A 95 -12.19 -18.70 -1.34
CA LYS A 95 -13.39 -17.84 -1.26
C LYS A 95 -13.58 -16.93 -2.47
N GLY A 96 -12.77 -17.07 -3.53
CA GLY A 96 -12.87 -16.32 -4.78
C GLY A 96 -12.20 -14.94 -4.75
N TRP A 97 -11.48 -14.60 -3.68
CA TRP A 97 -10.72 -13.34 -3.63
C TRP A 97 -9.45 -13.43 -4.46
N LYS A 98 -9.14 -12.35 -5.18
CA LYS A 98 -7.90 -12.19 -5.92
C LYS A 98 -7.01 -11.17 -5.20
N LYS A 99 -5.76 -11.55 -4.93
CA LYS A 99 -4.73 -10.61 -4.50
C LYS A 99 -4.32 -9.76 -5.70
N VAL A 100 -4.59 -8.46 -5.63
CA VAL A 100 -4.20 -7.43 -6.61
C VAL A 100 -3.03 -6.61 -6.08
#